data_AF-A0A955MA45-F1
#
_entry.id   AF-A0A955MA45-F1
#
_cell.length_a   1.000
_cell.length_b   1.000
_cell.length_c   1.000
_cell.angle_alpha   90.00
_cell.angle_beta   90.00
_cell.angle_gamma   90.00
#
_symmetry.space_group_name_H-M   'P 1'
#
loop_
_entity.id
_entity.type
_entity.pdbx_description
1 polymer ?
#
loop_
_entity_poly.entity_id
_entity_poly.type
_entity_poly.pdbx_seq_one_letter_code
_entity_poly.pdbx_strand_id
1 'polypeptide(L)' 'MVTKGEPIYEGKAKILYRTDDPDRMIQYFKDDATAFNAAKKGTIQKKGVFNNKISTKIFQFLEAQGIP' A
#
# COMPACT_ATOMS: atom_id res chain seq x y z
N MET A 1 -14.97 -10.88 -2.96
CA MET A 1 -13.98 -10.50 -1.93
C MET A 1 -12.88 -11.53 -1.98
N VAL A 2 -11.62 -11.12 -1.97
CA VAL A 2 -10.46 -12.03 -1.86
C VAL A 2 -10.07 -12.17 -0.40
N THR A 3 -9.54 -13.33 -0.02
CA THR A 3 -9.05 -13.62 1.32
C THR A 3 -7.58 -13.23 1.43
N LYS A 4 -7.22 -12.49 2.48
CA LYS A 4 -5.83 -12.12 2.75
C LYS A 4 -5.02 -13.35 3.17
N GLY A 5 -3.97 -13.66 2.42
CA GLY A 5 -3.01 -14.70 2.74
C GLY A 5 -1.73 -14.15 3.38
N GLU A 6 -0.65 -14.92 3.23
CA GLU A 6 0.65 -14.63 3.84
C GLU A 6 1.33 -13.37 3.28
N PRO A 7 2.07 -12.61 4.11
CA PRO A 7 2.93 -11.54 3.64
C PRO A 7 4.07 -12.11 2.78
N ILE A 8 4.32 -11.50 1.63
CA ILE A 8 5.40 -11.93 0.73
C ILE A 8 6.55 -10.91 0.64
N TYR A 9 6.26 -9.66 0.95
CA TYR A 9 7.26 -8.59 0.89
C TYR A 9 6.87 -7.45 1.82
N GLU A 10 7.82 -7.00 2.63
CA GLU A 10 7.69 -5.80 3.43
C GLU A 10 8.72 -4.76 2.99
N GLY A 11 8.21 -3.62 2.54
CA GLY A 11 9.02 -2.44 2.24
C GLY A 11 8.95 -1.39 3.36
N LYS A 12 9.58 -0.24 3.11
CA LYS A 12 9.63 0.88 4.08
C LYS A 12 8.24 1.40 4.48
N ALA A 13 7.28 1.42 3.55
CA ALA A 13 5.97 2.03 3.75
C ALA A 13 4.78 1.11 3.46
N LYS A 14 5.02 -0.09 2.91
CA LYS A 14 3.97 -0.99 2.43
C LYS A 14 4.32 -2.44 2.71
N ILE A 15 3.31 -3.27 2.93
CA ILE A 15 3.41 -4.74 2.97
C ILE A 15 2.55 -5.31 1.84
N LEU A 16 3.07 -6.28 1.11
CA LEU A 16 2.33 -7.04 0.10
C LEU A 16 1.96 -8.41 0.67
N TYR A 17 0.68 -8.75 0.53
CA TYR A 17 0.14 -10.04 0.93
C TYR A 17 -0.38 -10.78 -0.30
N ARG A 18 -0.16 -12.10 -0.33
CA ARG A 18 -0.86 -13.00 -1.24
C ARG A 18 -2.36 -12.96 -0.98
N THR A 19 -3.13 -13.43 -1.95
CA THR A 19 -4.54 -13.73 -1.76
C THR A 19 -4.86 -15.16 -2.18
N ASP A 20 -6.10 -15.59 -1.96
CA ASP A 20 -6.64 -16.84 -2.48
C ASP A 20 -6.77 -16.85 -4.03
N ASP A 21 -6.77 -15.67 -4.66
CA ASP A 21 -6.64 -15.49 -6.11
C ASP A 21 -5.15 -15.26 -6.47
N PRO A 22 -4.53 -16.11 -7.31
CA PRO A 22 -3.10 -16.00 -7.66
C PRO A 22 -2.78 -14.75 -8.50
N ASP A 23 -3.77 -14.15 -9.18
CA ASP A 23 -3.59 -12.96 -10.01
C ASP A 23 -3.85 -11.66 -9.24
N ARG A 24 -4.17 -11.76 -7.94
CA ARG A 24 -4.46 -10.61 -7.07
C ARG A 24 -3.60 -10.57 -5.83
N MET A 25 -3.31 -9.35 -5.40
CA MET A 25 -2.54 -9.08 -4.19
C MET A 25 -3.22 -8.02 -3.34
N ILE A 26 -2.97 -8.08 -2.03
CA ILE A 26 -3.38 -7.02 -1.09
C ILE A 26 -2.16 -6.17 -0.74
N GLN A 27 -2.26 -4.87 -0.99
CA GLN A 27 -1.28 -3.89 -0.55
C GLN A 27 -1.74 -3.22 0.75
N TYR A 28 -0.95 -3.32 1.80
CA TYR A 28 -1.18 -2.66 3.08
C TYR A 28 -0.25 -1.46 3.24
N PHE A 29 -0.80 -0.28 3.48
CA PHE A 29 -0.03 0.94 3.73
C PHE A 29 0.27 1.11 5.23
N LYS A 30 1.54 1.24 5.58
CA LYS A 30 2.02 1.43 6.96
C LYS A 30 1.99 2.90 7.39
N ASP A 31 1.89 3.11 8.69
CA ASP A 31 2.07 4.41 9.35
C ASP A 31 3.56 4.81 9.49
N ASP A 32 4.47 3.91 9.11
CA ASP A 32 5.91 4.17 9.09
C ASP A 32 6.28 5.31 8.14
N ALA A 33 7.06 6.25 8.63
CA ALA A 33 7.66 7.33 7.87
C ALA A 33 9.18 7.19 7.91
N THR A 34 9.81 7.28 6.73
CA THR A 34 11.27 7.24 6.61
C THR A 34 11.75 8.40 5.75
N ALA A 35 12.83 9.08 6.14
CA ALA A 35 13.49 10.12 5.37
C ALA A 35 15.02 9.92 5.38
N PHE A 36 15.72 10.65 4.50
CA PHE A 36 17.19 10.66 4.42
C PHE A 36 17.81 9.25 4.34
N ASN A 37 17.42 8.45 3.34
CA ASN A 37 17.88 7.06 3.19
C ASN A 37 17.67 6.20 4.44
N ALA A 38 16.54 6.39 5.12
CA ALA A 38 16.16 5.71 6.35
C ALA A 38 17.00 6.08 7.60
N ALA A 39 17.82 7.13 7.52
CA ALA A 39 18.48 7.70 8.69
C ALA A 39 17.49 8.34 9.68
N LYS A 40 16.33 8.80 9.18
CA LYS A 40 15.23 9.26 10.03
C LYS A 40 14.04 8.31 9.87
N LYS A 41 13.59 7.70 10.97
CA LYS A 41 12.42 6.82 11.04
C LYS A 41 11.48 7.29 12.13
N GLY A 42 10.19 7.09 11.93
CA GLY A 42 9.17 7.36 12.94
C GLY A 42 7.81 6.87 12.47
N THR A 43 6.80 7.06 13.32
CA THR A 43 5.42 6.69 13.01
C THR A 43 4.60 7.97 12.91
N ILE A 44 3.87 8.12 11.80
CA ILE A 44 2.86 9.19 11.66
C ILE A 44 1.51 8.50 11.70
N GLN A 45 0.75 8.72 12.78
CA GLN A 45 -0.54 8.08 12.96
C GLN A 45 -1.47 8.35 11.78
N LYS A 46 -2.16 7.30 11.32
CA LYS A 46 -3.12 7.33 10.20
C LYS A 46 -2.50 7.64 8.83
N LYS A 47 -1.18 7.81 8.71
CA LYS A 47 -0.50 8.03 7.42
C LYS A 47 -0.86 6.95 6.40
N GLY A 48 -0.86 5.69 6.81
CA GLY A 48 -1.19 4.55 5.96
C GLY A 48 -2.62 4.63 5.43
N VAL A 49 -3.57 4.98 6.31
CA VAL A 49 -4.99 5.15 5.96
C VAL A 49 -5.17 6.29 4.94
N PHE A 50 -4.56 7.45 5.16
CA PHE A 50 -4.64 8.57 4.23
C PHE A 50 -4.00 8.25 2.89
N ASN A 51 -2.80 7.67 2.89
CA ASN A 51 -2.12 7.27 1.65
C ASN A 51 -2.92 6.24 0.86
N ASN A 52 -3.52 5.27 1.53
CA ASN A 52 -4.40 4.30 0.88
C ASN A 52 -5.59 5.01 0.20
N LYS A 53 -6.31 5.86 0.93
CA LYS A 53 -7.48 6.59 0.39
C LYS A 53 -7.11 7.49 -0.79
N ILE A 54 -6.03 8.26 -0.67
CA ILE A 54 -5.56 9.16 -1.73
C ILE A 54 -5.13 8.34 -2.95
N SER A 55 -4.32 7.30 -2.75
CA SER A 55 -3.87 6.41 -3.83
C SER A 55 -5.04 5.76 -4.55
N THR A 56 -6.04 5.26 -3.83
CA THR A 56 -7.27 4.70 -4.44
C THR A 56 -7.96 5.73 -5.33
N LYS A 57 -8.13 6.96 -4.86
CA LYS A 57 -8.78 8.02 -5.66
C LYS A 57 -7.99 8.39 -6.91
N ILE A 58 -6.67 8.45 -6.81
CA ILE A 58 -5.80 8.74 -7.96
C ILE A 58 -5.88 7.59 -8.98
N PHE A 59 -5.74 6.33 -8.55
CA PHE A 59 -5.79 5.19 -9.48
C PHE A 59 -7.16 5.03 -10.14
N GLN A 60 -8.25 5.25 -9.42
CA GLN A 60 -9.60 5.27 -10.01
C GLN A 60 -9.75 6.37 -11.07
N PHE A 61 -9.17 7.55 -10.82
CA PHE A 61 -9.17 8.64 -11.79
C PHE A 61 -8.35 8.27 -13.04
N LEU A 62 -7.14 7.72 -12.86
CA LEU A 62 -6.26 7.30 -13.96
C LEU A 62 -6.93 6.21 -14.82
N GLU A 63 -7.53 5.20 -14.19
CA GLU A 63 -8.30 4.16 -14.87
C GLU A 63 -9.44 4.75 -15.70
N ALA A 64 -10.18 5.72 -15.14
CA ALA A 64 -11.25 6.42 -15.87
C ALA A 64 -10.74 7.27 -17.04
N GLN A 65 -9.45 7.61 -17.08
CA GLN A 65 -8.80 8.26 -18.21
C GLN A 65 -8.15 7.25 -19.19
N GLY A 66 -8.36 5.95 -19.00
CA GLY A 66 -7.81 4.90 -19.85
C GLY A 66 -6.32 4.63 -19.63
N ILE A 67 -5.78 5.01 -18.46
CA ILE A 67 -4.38 4.78 -18.09
C ILE A 67 -4.30 3.46 -17.31
N PRO A 68 -3.62 2.42 -17.84
CA PRO A 68 -3.46 1.14 -17.17
C PRO A 68 -2.42 1.16 -16.04
#